data_AF-A0A1H3AQH1-F1
#
_entry.id   AF-A0A1H3AQH1-F1
#
_cell.length_a   1.000
_cell.length_b   1.000
_cell.length_c   1.000
_cell.angle_alpha   90.00
_cell.angle_beta   90.00
_cell.angle_gamma   90.00
#
_symmetry.space_group_name_H-M   'P 1'
#
loop_
_entity.id
_entity.type
_entity.pdbx_description
1 polymer ?
#
loop_
_entity_poly.entity_id
_entity_poly.type
_entity_poly.pdbx_seq_one_letter_code
_entity_poly.pdbx_strand_id
1 'polypeptide(L)'
;MTHLWVRAEQRPNEERVGLTPEGAAALIAVGIRVTVEESHVRAIPIESYKNAGCEIAAENSWPKAPLDAIIFGLKELPEDGTPLPHRHIMFGHAYKGQHSGRALLQRFKAGGGTLYDLEYLVDEDGRRVAAFGYWAGYAGAAVTLKTWAAQQRDAECPPVGVYAGKDTLNAELLAELDATGADRPRAIVIGALGRVGAGAADLCEAMGVAVTKWDMAETASGGPFPEILDHNLFLNCIFARPGTPVFVPRSALTATRKLTAIGDVACDPDSDYNPVPVYDRATTWDAPTLRVATDPVMDVMAIDNLPSMLPVESSEDYAAQLLPSLLSLTDLDKGVWARAEATYETHIEGI
;
A
#
# COMPACT_ATOMS: atom_id res chain seq x y z
N MET A 1 26.74 -11.83 -15.23
CA MET A 1 26.00 -10.60 -15.57
C MET A 1 24.78 -10.58 -14.67
N THR A 2 24.49 -9.48 -13.97
CA THR A 2 23.29 -9.42 -13.11
C THR A 2 22.04 -9.62 -13.95
N HIS A 3 21.15 -10.52 -13.49
CA HIS A 3 19.90 -10.85 -14.17
C HIS A 3 18.73 -10.64 -13.21
N LEU A 4 17.87 -9.68 -13.51
CA LEU A 4 16.61 -9.46 -12.82
C LEU A 4 15.48 -10.16 -13.57
N TRP A 5 14.74 -11.03 -12.87
CA TRP A 5 13.60 -11.76 -13.40
C TRP A 5 12.32 -11.27 -12.72
N VAL A 6 11.52 -10.46 -13.43
CA VAL A 6 10.24 -9.94 -12.92
C VAL A 6 9.18 -11.00 -13.10
N ARG A 7 8.77 -11.64 -11.99
CA ARG A 7 7.73 -12.68 -12.00
C ARG A 7 6.34 -12.08 -12.14
N ALA A 8 5.39 -12.86 -12.66
CA ALA A 8 3.98 -12.52 -12.59
C ALA A 8 3.48 -12.60 -11.13
N GLU A 9 2.52 -11.74 -10.78
CA GLU A 9 1.88 -11.79 -9.47
C GLU A 9 0.84 -12.92 -9.41
N GLN A 10 0.84 -13.65 -8.30
CA GLN A 10 -0.07 -14.79 -8.08
C GLN A 10 -1.11 -14.50 -6.99
N ARG A 11 -0.97 -13.38 -6.27
CA ARG A 11 -1.96 -12.94 -5.30
C ARG A 11 -3.20 -12.42 -6.04
N PRO A 12 -4.43 -12.85 -5.67
CA PRO A 12 -5.63 -12.32 -6.28
C PRO A 12 -5.70 -10.79 -6.20
N ASN A 13 -6.15 -10.15 -7.29
CA ASN A 13 -6.32 -8.70 -7.41
C ASN A 13 -5.02 -7.89 -7.22
N GLU A 14 -3.86 -8.51 -7.42
CA GLU A 14 -2.57 -7.82 -7.45
C GLU A 14 -2.18 -7.53 -8.90
N GLU A 15 -2.61 -6.38 -9.41
CA GLU A 15 -2.32 -5.95 -10.77
C GLU A 15 -1.06 -5.06 -10.84
N ARG A 16 -0.48 -4.68 -9.69
CA ARG A 16 0.69 -3.80 -9.65
C ARG A 16 1.97 -4.55 -10.01
N VAL A 17 3.00 -3.78 -10.33
CA VAL A 17 4.34 -4.26 -10.63
C VAL A 17 5.39 -3.28 -10.10
N GLY A 18 6.51 -3.80 -9.59
CA GLY A 18 7.57 -2.97 -9.00
C GLY A 18 8.61 -2.44 -9.98
N LEU A 19 8.44 -2.68 -11.28
CA LEU A 19 9.32 -2.22 -12.35
C LEU A 19 8.47 -1.72 -13.52
N THR A 20 8.64 -0.46 -13.93
CA THR A 20 8.02 0.08 -15.15
C THR A 20 8.86 -0.27 -16.39
N PRO A 21 8.30 -0.17 -17.61
CA PRO A 21 9.06 -0.33 -18.85
C PRO A 21 10.25 0.63 -18.94
N GLU A 22 10.08 1.89 -18.51
CA GLU A 22 11.14 2.90 -18.48
C GLU A 22 12.24 2.51 -17.48
N GLY A 23 11.85 2.02 -16.30
CA GLY A 23 12.79 1.48 -15.32
C GLY A 23 13.55 0.28 -15.87
N ALA A 24 12.88 -0.63 -16.56
CA ALA A 24 13.50 -1.80 -17.19
C ALA A 24 14.52 -1.38 -18.27
N ALA A 25 14.18 -0.41 -19.11
CA ALA A 25 15.11 0.16 -20.10
C ALA A 25 16.34 0.78 -19.41
N ALA A 26 16.16 1.48 -18.28
CA ALA A 26 17.26 2.04 -17.51
C ALA A 26 18.19 0.96 -16.93
N LEU A 27 17.64 -0.15 -16.42
CA LEU A 27 18.43 -1.29 -15.95
C LEU A 27 19.23 -1.94 -17.09
N ILE A 28 18.60 -2.14 -18.25
CA ILE A 28 19.26 -2.70 -19.44
C ILE A 28 20.42 -1.78 -19.90
N ALA A 29 20.23 -0.46 -19.86
CA ALA A 29 21.25 0.51 -20.25
C ALA A 29 22.53 0.44 -19.38
N VAL A 30 22.42 0.00 -18.12
CA VAL A 30 23.58 -0.24 -17.24
C VAL A 30 24.09 -1.68 -17.26
N GLY A 31 23.60 -2.50 -18.19
CA GLY A 31 24.07 -3.86 -18.42
C GLY A 31 23.41 -4.95 -17.56
N ILE A 32 22.30 -4.63 -16.89
CA ILE A 32 21.47 -5.64 -16.20
C ILE A 32 20.58 -6.33 -17.23
N ARG A 33 20.64 -7.66 -17.28
CA ARG A 33 19.69 -8.46 -18.07
C ARG A 33 18.33 -8.44 -17.37
N VAL A 34 17.26 -8.14 -18.10
CA VAL A 34 15.90 -8.10 -17.55
C VAL A 34 15.01 -9.08 -18.29
N THR A 35 14.44 -10.04 -17.57
CA THR A 35 13.36 -10.90 -18.05
C THR A 35 12.07 -10.50 -17.35
N VAL A 36 10.97 -10.40 -18.10
CA VAL A 36 9.64 -10.11 -17.56
C VAL A 36 8.71 -11.23 -17.99
N GLU A 37 7.98 -11.78 -17.02
CA GLU A 37 6.96 -12.77 -17.33
C GLU A 37 5.72 -12.12 -17.98
N GLU A 38 5.14 -12.84 -18.92
CA GLU A 38 3.74 -12.68 -19.28
C GLU A 38 2.88 -12.70 -18.02
N SER A 39 1.89 -11.83 -17.93
CA SER A 39 0.95 -11.81 -16.83
C SER A 39 -0.42 -11.42 -17.33
N HIS A 40 -1.43 -12.23 -17.02
CA HIS A 40 -2.80 -11.96 -17.44
C HIS A 40 -3.50 -10.89 -16.58
N VAL A 41 -2.92 -10.51 -15.43
CA VAL A 41 -3.50 -9.54 -14.48
C VAL A 41 -2.72 -8.24 -14.37
N ARG A 42 -1.44 -8.19 -14.75
CA ARG A 42 -0.61 -6.97 -14.58
C ARG A 42 -1.21 -5.79 -15.35
N ALA A 43 -1.39 -4.66 -14.68
CA ALA A 43 -1.97 -3.45 -15.24
C ALA A 43 -1.12 -2.83 -16.35
N ILE A 44 0.22 -2.95 -16.25
CA ILE A 44 1.15 -2.50 -17.29
C ILE A 44 1.34 -3.58 -18.37
N PRO A 45 1.00 -3.30 -19.64
CA PRO A 45 1.05 -4.29 -20.73
C PRO A 45 2.46 -4.85 -21.01
N ILE A 46 2.53 -6.14 -21.35
CA ILE A 46 3.80 -6.82 -21.70
C ILE A 46 4.52 -6.19 -22.90
N GLU A 47 3.77 -5.71 -23.90
CA GLU A 47 4.36 -5.14 -25.12
C GLU A 47 5.25 -3.92 -24.82
N SER A 48 4.93 -3.14 -23.79
CA SER A 48 5.78 -2.02 -23.37
C SER A 48 7.14 -2.50 -22.84
N TYR A 49 7.19 -3.62 -22.10
CA TYR A 49 8.44 -4.22 -21.63
C TYR A 49 9.27 -4.80 -22.78
N LYS A 50 8.61 -5.44 -23.75
CA LYS A 50 9.26 -5.93 -24.97
C LYS A 50 9.89 -4.79 -25.77
N ASN A 51 9.16 -3.68 -25.92
CA ASN A 51 9.68 -2.46 -26.57
C ASN A 51 10.83 -1.82 -25.79
N ALA A 52 10.84 -1.94 -24.46
CA ALA A 52 11.95 -1.51 -23.60
C ALA A 52 13.19 -2.42 -23.71
N GLY A 53 13.11 -3.56 -24.41
CA GLY A 53 14.21 -4.49 -24.62
C GLY A 53 14.28 -5.66 -23.63
N CYS A 54 13.24 -5.88 -22.83
CA CYS A 54 13.17 -7.03 -21.94
C CYS A 54 13.05 -8.34 -22.71
N GLU A 55 13.64 -9.40 -22.16
CA GLU A 55 13.28 -10.75 -22.55
C GLU A 55 11.93 -11.12 -21.96
N ILE A 56 11.12 -11.88 -22.72
CA ILE A 56 9.80 -12.29 -22.26
C ILE A 56 9.81 -13.78 -21.93
N ALA A 57 9.30 -14.13 -20.75
CA ALA A 57 9.13 -15.50 -20.31
C ALA A 57 7.64 -15.83 -20.09
N ALA A 58 7.32 -17.13 -20.09
CA ALA A 58 5.97 -17.57 -19.78
C ALA A 58 5.58 -17.21 -18.34
N GLU A 59 4.30 -16.95 -18.13
CA GLU A 59 3.74 -16.69 -16.80
C GLU A 59 4.08 -17.83 -15.81
N ASN A 60 4.53 -17.47 -14.60
CA ASN A 60 4.90 -18.38 -13.51
C ASN A 60 6.06 -19.35 -13.85
N SER A 61 6.98 -18.94 -14.72
CA SER A 61 8.12 -19.79 -15.14
C SER A 61 9.40 -19.56 -14.34
N TRP A 62 9.43 -18.57 -13.44
CA TRP A 62 10.56 -18.21 -12.59
C TRP A 62 11.20 -19.38 -11.81
N PRO A 63 10.49 -20.46 -11.38
CA PRO A 63 11.17 -21.57 -10.71
C PRO A 63 12.18 -22.29 -11.62
N LYS A 64 12.07 -22.12 -12.94
CA LYS A 64 12.99 -22.65 -13.95
C LYS A 64 14.00 -21.61 -14.44
N ALA A 65 13.97 -20.39 -13.90
CA ALA A 65 14.95 -19.36 -14.23
C ALA A 65 16.37 -19.82 -13.82
N PRO A 66 17.42 -19.31 -14.49
CA PRO A 66 18.80 -19.54 -14.07
C PRO A 66 18.98 -19.26 -12.57
N LEU A 67 19.73 -20.10 -11.86
CA LEU A 67 19.89 -20.00 -10.40
C LEU A 67 20.55 -18.67 -9.96
N ASP A 68 21.33 -18.05 -10.84
CA ASP A 68 21.96 -16.76 -10.59
C ASP A 68 21.02 -15.57 -10.84
N ALA A 69 19.82 -15.79 -11.40
CA ALA A 69 18.80 -14.75 -11.52
C ALA A 69 18.25 -14.32 -10.15
N ILE A 70 17.93 -13.03 -10.05
CA ILE A 70 17.25 -12.44 -8.91
C ILE A 70 15.77 -12.34 -9.26
N ILE A 71 14.93 -13.06 -8.54
CA ILE A 71 13.49 -13.08 -8.77
C ILE A 71 12.85 -11.88 -8.09
N PHE A 72 12.17 -11.03 -8.85
CA PHE A 72 11.53 -9.83 -8.34
C PHE A 72 10.01 -9.89 -8.55
N GLY A 73 9.27 -9.74 -7.46
CA GLY A 73 7.84 -9.46 -7.46
C GLY A 73 7.47 -8.57 -6.28
N LEU A 74 6.24 -8.10 -6.21
CA LEU A 74 5.73 -7.33 -5.10
C LEU A 74 5.27 -8.25 -3.98
N LYS A 75 4.36 -9.18 -4.22
CA LYS A 75 3.69 -9.92 -3.13
C LYS A 75 4.37 -11.22 -2.73
N GLU A 76 3.82 -11.87 -1.72
CA GLU A 76 4.23 -13.18 -1.26
C GLU A 76 4.02 -14.28 -2.33
N LEU A 77 4.80 -15.37 -2.24
CA LEU A 77 4.67 -16.54 -3.12
C LEU A 77 3.57 -17.48 -2.60
N PRO A 78 2.94 -18.30 -3.46
CA PRO A 78 2.07 -19.38 -3.00
C PRO A 78 2.78 -20.30 -2.01
N GLU A 79 2.09 -20.69 -0.94
CA GLU A 79 2.59 -21.63 0.07
C GLU A 79 2.46 -23.08 -0.43
N ASP A 80 3.38 -23.49 -1.30
CA ASP A 80 3.45 -24.83 -1.87
C ASP A 80 4.54 -25.72 -1.23
N GLY A 81 5.32 -25.16 -0.31
CA GLY A 81 6.42 -25.84 0.38
C GLY A 81 7.69 -26.03 -0.46
N THR A 82 7.72 -25.54 -1.71
CA THR A 82 8.87 -25.72 -2.59
C THR A 82 10.08 -24.95 -2.07
N PRO A 83 11.27 -25.59 -1.92
CA PRO A 83 12.51 -24.91 -1.57
C PRO A 83 12.82 -23.75 -2.52
N LEU A 84 13.35 -22.65 -1.99
CA LEU A 84 13.64 -21.43 -2.76
C LEU A 84 15.16 -21.26 -2.91
N PRO A 85 15.77 -21.65 -4.05
CA PRO A 85 17.21 -21.57 -4.24
C PRO A 85 17.68 -20.21 -4.79
N HIS A 86 16.77 -19.41 -5.35
CA HIS A 86 17.10 -18.10 -5.91
C HIS A 86 17.19 -17.02 -4.83
N ARG A 87 17.77 -15.88 -5.22
CA ARG A 87 17.61 -14.62 -4.49
C ARG A 87 16.27 -14.00 -4.87
N HIS A 88 15.49 -13.55 -3.90
CA HIS A 88 14.19 -12.95 -4.11
C HIS A 88 14.13 -11.51 -3.59
N ILE A 89 13.52 -10.62 -4.35
CA ILE A 89 13.09 -9.29 -3.93
C ILE A 89 11.56 -9.31 -3.90
N MET A 90 10.94 -9.17 -2.73
CA MET A 90 9.47 -9.11 -2.57
C MET A 90 9.07 -8.65 -1.17
N PHE A 91 7.80 -8.28 -0.98
CA PHE A 91 7.19 -8.21 0.35
C PHE A 91 6.93 -9.64 0.83
N GLY A 92 7.86 -10.18 1.62
CA GLY A 92 7.76 -11.54 2.15
C GLY A 92 6.86 -11.63 3.38
N HIS A 93 6.64 -10.51 4.08
CA HIS A 93 5.90 -10.45 5.35
C HIS A 93 6.39 -11.52 6.34
N ALA A 94 7.71 -11.71 6.39
CA ALA A 94 8.33 -12.87 7.03
C ALA A 94 8.88 -12.61 8.43
N TYR A 95 9.15 -11.34 8.76
CA TYR A 95 10.00 -10.97 9.90
C TYR A 95 9.23 -10.60 11.17
N LYS A 96 7.89 -10.59 11.17
CA LYS A 96 7.08 -10.30 12.37
C LYS A 96 6.65 -11.56 13.13
N GLY A 97 7.24 -12.72 12.81
CA GLY A 97 6.99 -13.98 13.51
C GLY A 97 5.66 -14.66 13.17
N GLN A 98 4.94 -14.21 12.13
CA GLN A 98 3.70 -14.86 11.70
C GLN A 98 3.95 -16.28 11.19
N HIS A 99 2.93 -17.15 11.25
CA HIS A 99 3.03 -18.54 10.82
C HIS A 99 3.46 -18.66 9.33
N SER A 100 2.80 -17.92 8.44
CA SER A 100 3.15 -17.84 7.01
C SER A 100 4.57 -17.35 6.79
N GLY A 101 4.99 -16.34 7.55
CA GLY A 101 6.35 -15.82 7.52
C GLY A 101 7.41 -16.86 7.88
N ARG A 102 7.19 -17.64 8.93
CA ARG A 102 8.08 -18.77 9.30
C ARG A 102 8.14 -19.83 8.20
N ALA A 103 7.01 -20.19 7.61
CA ALA A 103 6.96 -21.16 6.52
C ALA A 103 7.75 -20.69 5.30
N LEU A 104 7.67 -19.40 4.96
CA LEU A 104 8.46 -18.81 3.88
C LEU A 104 9.97 -18.90 4.15
N LEU A 105 10.41 -18.55 5.37
CA LEU A 105 11.83 -18.63 5.74
C LEU A 105 12.36 -20.07 5.74
N GLN A 106 11.54 -21.05 6.13
CA GLN A 106 11.91 -22.47 6.03
C GLN A 106 12.19 -22.89 4.58
N ARG A 107 11.45 -22.36 3.60
CA ARG A 107 11.67 -22.65 2.18
C ARG A 107 12.98 -22.05 1.68
N PHE A 108 13.31 -20.82 2.07
CA PHE A 108 14.61 -20.22 1.76
C PHE A 108 15.76 -21.01 2.40
N LYS A 109 15.62 -21.38 3.69
CA LYS A 109 16.62 -22.21 4.39
C LYS A 109 16.84 -23.56 3.70
N ALA A 110 15.77 -24.21 3.25
CA ALA A 110 15.84 -25.49 2.54
C ALA A 110 16.46 -25.36 1.13
N GLY A 111 16.25 -24.23 0.45
CA GLY A 111 16.74 -23.98 -0.90
C GLY A 111 18.13 -23.35 -0.97
N GLY A 112 18.59 -22.70 0.11
CA GLY A 112 19.82 -21.93 0.15
C GLY A 112 19.74 -20.55 -0.51
N GLY A 113 18.53 -20.05 -0.79
CA GLY A 113 18.30 -18.72 -1.32
C GLY A 113 18.31 -17.62 -0.26
N THR A 114 18.06 -16.39 -0.71
CA THR A 114 18.09 -15.17 0.13
C THR A 114 16.85 -14.32 -0.14
N LEU A 115 16.27 -13.72 0.89
CA LEU A 115 15.16 -12.77 0.78
C LEU A 115 15.63 -11.32 1.02
N TYR A 116 15.59 -10.50 -0.02
CA TYR A 116 15.66 -9.04 0.08
C TYR A 116 14.25 -8.48 0.25
N ASP A 117 13.76 -8.42 1.48
CA ASP A 117 12.38 -8.02 1.76
C ASP A 117 12.16 -6.51 1.49
N LEU A 118 11.22 -6.19 0.60
CA LEU A 118 10.88 -4.81 0.22
C LEU A 118 10.37 -3.97 1.39
N GLU A 119 9.79 -4.58 2.42
CA GLU A 119 9.35 -3.88 3.64
C GLU A 119 10.54 -3.35 4.45
N TYR A 120 11.70 -4.04 4.38
CA TYR A 120 12.91 -3.77 5.14
C TYR A 120 14.06 -3.23 4.27
N LEU A 121 13.75 -2.87 3.03
CA LEU A 121 14.69 -2.22 2.12
C LEU A 121 14.80 -0.73 2.50
N VAL A 122 15.83 -0.39 3.27
CA VAL A 122 15.99 0.93 3.91
C VAL A 122 17.28 1.66 3.52
N ASP A 123 17.22 2.99 3.49
CA ASP A 123 18.37 3.87 3.33
C ASP A 123 19.28 3.88 4.58
N GLU A 124 20.28 4.76 4.58
CA GLU A 124 21.26 4.88 5.68
C GLU A 124 20.65 5.43 6.98
N ASP A 125 19.54 6.17 6.88
CA ASP A 125 18.78 6.70 8.01
C ASP A 125 17.71 5.71 8.51
N GLY A 126 17.62 4.52 7.91
CA GLY A 126 16.61 3.51 8.23
C GLY A 126 15.23 3.82 7.66
N ARG A 127 15.11 4.76 6.70
CA ARG A 127 13.84 5.03 6.02
C ARG A 127 13.65 4.08 4.84
N ARG A 128 12.42 3.58 4.68
CA ARG A 128 12.08 2.69 3.56
C ARG A 128 12.24 3.42 2.22
N VAL A 129 12.95 2.79 1.28
CA VAL A 129 13.30 3.41 0.00
C VAL A 129 12.11 3.57 -0.95
N ALA A 130 11.13 2.66 -0.89
CA ALA A 130 9.94 2.69 -1.74
C ALA A 130 8.66 2.35 -0.96
N ALA A 131 7.55 3.01 -1.28
CA ALA A 131 6.28 2.87 -0.57
C ALA A 131 5.09 3.23 -1.45
N PHE A 132 3.97 2.50 -1.31
CA PHE A 132 2.69 2.84 -1.97
C PHE A 132 1.88 3.93 -1.24
N GLY A 133 2.54 4.75 -0.42
CA GLY A 133 1.85 5.59 0.56
C GLY A 133 0.92 6.63 -0.06
N TYR A 134 1.39 7.34 -1.10
CA TYR A 134 0.61 8.40 -1.74
C TYR A 134 -0.72 7.87 -2.28
N TRP A 135 -0.67 6.80 -3.07
CA TRP A 135 -1.87 6.20 -3.65
C TRP A 135 -2.76 5.47 -2.64
N ALA A 136 -2.22 4.99 -1.52
CA ALA A 136 -3.05 4.53 -0.39
C ALA A 136 -3.92 5.67 0.16
N GLY A 137 -3.30 6.85 0.39
CA GLY A 137 -4.01 8.05 0.83
C GLY A 137 -5.05 8.51 -0.17
N TYR A 138 -4.67 8.58 -1.45
CA TYR A 138 -5.53 9.01 -2.54
C TYR A 138 -6.77 8.11 -2.68
N ALA A 139 -6.57 6.80 -2.76
CA ALA A 139 -7.68 5.85 -2.85
C ALA A 139 -8.49 5.80 -1.54
N GLY A 140 -7.85 5.86 -0.38
CA GLY A 140 -8.53 5.87 0.92
C GLY A 140 -9.48 7.04 1.08
N ALA A 141 -9.01 8.26 0.76
CA ALA A 141 -9.86 9.44 0.76
C ALA A 141 -11.04 9.32 -0.21
N ALA A 142 -10.87 8.60 -1.33
CA ALA A 142 -11.91 8.42 -2.34
C ALA A 142 -13.02 7.52 -1.80
N VAL A 143 -12.66 6.40 -1.19
CA VAL A 143 -13.63 5.50 -0.55
C VAL A 143 -14.33 6.20 0.62
N THR A 144 -13.63 6.98 1.43
CA THR A 144 -14.24 7.77 2.51
C THR A 144 -15.23 8.81 1.98
N LEU A 145 -14.94 9.46 0.84
CA LEU A 145 -15.88 10.38 0.19
C LEU A 145 -17.09 9.67 -0.42
N LYS A 146 -16.91 8.50 -1.05
CA LYS A 146 -18.02 7.65 -1.50
C LYS A 146 -18.94 7.26 -0.34
N THR A 147 -18.33 6.95 0.80
CA THR A 147 -19.06 6.64 2.05
C THR A 147 -19.91 7.82 2.48
N TRP A 148 -19.32 9.01 2.57
CA TRP A 148 -20.06 10.21 2.94
C TRP A 148 -21.18 10.53 1.93
N ALA A 149 -20.95 10.35 0.63
CA ALA A 149 -21.95 10.54 -0.40
C ALA A 149 -23.12 9.55 -0.27
N ALA A 150 -22.83 8.28 0.06
CA ALA A 150 -23.84 7.27 0.33
C ALA A 150 -24.70 7.63 1.56
N GLN A 151 -24.09 8.16 2.61
CA GLN A 151 -24.81 8.65 3.80
C GLN A 151 -25.80 9.77 3.45
N GLN A 152 -25.48 10.66 2.49
CA GLN A 152 -26.41 11.71 2.05
C GLN A 152 -27.67 11.15 1.37
N ARG A 153 -27.66 9.86 1.02
CA ARG A 153 -28.76 9.13 0.37
C ARG A 153 -29.37 8.07 1.29
N ASP A 154 -29.07 8.12 2.60
CA ASP A 154 -29.45 7.11 3.58
C ASP A 154 -29.04 5.67 3.17
N ALA A 155 -27.90 5.54 2.51
CA ALA A 155 -27.38 4.28 1.97
C ALA A 155 -26.00 3.91 2.54
N GLU A 156 -25.61 2.65 2.38
CA GLU A 156 -24.25 2.17 2.65
C GLU A 156 -23.34 2.40 1.43
N CYS A 157 -22.03 2.48 1.66
CA CYS A 157 -21.05 2.63 0.60
C CYS A 157 -21.07 1.37 -0.31
N PRO A 158 -21.28 1.51 -1.63
CA PRO A 158 -21.32 0.37 -2.53
C PRO A 158 -19.92 -0.24 -2.70
N PRO A 159 -19.82 -1.49 -3.19
CA PRO A 159 -18.54 -2.12 -3.50
C PRO A 159 -17.61 -1.23 -4.34
N VAL A 160 -16.31 -1.31 -4.08
CA VAL A 160 -15.26 -0.60 -4.81
C VAL A 160 -14.45 -1.55 -5.67
N GLY A 161 -13.78 -1.01 -6.69
CA GLY A 161 -13.04 -1.79 -7.67
C GLY A 161 -11.78 -1.07 -8.17
N VAL A 162 -11.12 -1.73 -9.12
CA VAL A 162 -9.97 -1.17 -9.84
C VAL A 162 -10.45 -0.11 -10.82
N TYR A 163 -9.73 1.00 -10.88
CA TYR A 163 -9.94 2.06 -11.87
C TYR A 163 -8.85 1.98 -12.94
N ALA A 164 -9.22 2.30 -14.18
CA ALA A 164 -8.27 2.41 -15.29
C ALA A 164 -7.23 3.53 -15.08
N GLY A 165 -7.54 4.49 -14.20
CA GLY A 165 -6.63 5.53 -13.75
C GLY A 165 -7.34 6.60 -12.92
N LYS A 166 -6.54 7.50 -12.34
CA LYS A 166 -6.95 8.58 -11.45
C LYS A 166 -8.03 9.47 -12.05
N ASP A 167 -7.94 9.79 -13.35
CA ASP A 167 -8.91 10.67 -13.99
C ASP A 167 -10.31 10.05 -14.05
N THR A 168 -10.39 8.72 -14.24
CA THR A 168 -11.66 7.99 -14.21
C THR A 168 -12.24 7.97 -12.80
N LEU A 169 -11.41 7.66 -11.80
CA LEU A 169 -11.80 7.71 -10.38
C LEU A 169 -12.34 9.09 -10.01
N ASN A 170 -11.63 10.15 -10.40
CA ASN A 170 -11.99 11.52 -10.07
C ASN A 170 -13.29 11.96 -10.74
N ALA A 171 -13.47 11.65 -12.02
CA ALA A 171 -14.68 11.99 -12.75
C ALA A 171 -15.91 11.30 -12.14
N GLU A 172 -15.82 10.01 -11.81
CA GLU A 172 -16.91 9.27 -11.18
C GLU A 172 -17.20 9.79 -9.76
N LEU A 173 -16.17 10.04 -8.96
CA LEU A 173 -16.34 10.54 -7.60
C LEU A 173 -16.95 11.95 -7.58
N LEU A 174 -16.53 12.84 -8.48
CA LEU A 174 -17.13 14.18 -8.61
C LEU A 174 -18.60 14.08 -8.97
N ALA A 175 -18.96 13.25 -9.95
CA ALA A 175 -20.35 13.06 -10.35
C ALA A 175 -21.19 12.51 -9.18
N GLU A 176 -20.65 11.57 -8.40
CA GLU A 176 -21.32 11.02 -7.23
C GLU A 176 -21.53 12.07 -6.11
N LEU A 177 -20.52 12.91 -5.85
CA LEU A 177 -20.61 14.00 -4.88
C LEU A 177 -21.60 15.07 -5.33
N ASP A 178 -21.61 15.46 -6.61
CA ASP A 178 -22.56 16.43 -7.16
C ASP A 178 -24.01 15.92 -7.11
N ALA A 179 -24.22 14.63 -7.36
CA ALA A 179 -25.54 14.00 -7.30
C ALA A 179 -26.15 14.00 -5.89
N THR A 180 -25.36 14.22 -4.83
CA THR A 180 -25.89 14.38 -3.46
C THR A 180 -26.70 15.66 -3.30
N GLY A 181 -26.42 16.71 -4.10
CA GLY A 181 -27.00 18.05 -3.93
C GLY A 181 -26.58 18.77 -2.63
N ALA A 182 -25.71 18.18 -1.82
CA ALA A 182 -25.22 18.74 -0.57
C ALA A 182 -23.95 19.57 -0.79
N ASP A 183 -23.69 20.51 0.12
CA ASP A 183 -22.41 21.21 0.17
C ASP A 183 -21.27 20.21 0.42
N ARG A 184 -20.09 20.51 -0.13
CA ARG A 184 -18.91 19.65 0.09
C ARG A 184 -18.58 19.55 1.59
N PRO A 185 -18.23 18.34 2.08
CA PRO A 185 -17.84 18.16 3.46
C PRO A 185 -16.53 18.90 3.78
N ARG A 186 -16.19 18.98 5.07
CA ARG A 186 -14.84 19.35 5.52
C ARG A 186 -14.11 18.13 6.03
N ALA A 187 -12.85 17.99 5.64
CA ALA A 187 -11.97 16.90 6.05
C ALA A 187 -10.87 17.39 7.00
N ILE A 188 -10.49 16.53 7.94
CA ILE A 188 -9.23 16.65 8.67
C ILE A 188 -8.35 15.44 8.36
N VAL A 189 -7.10 15.70 7.97
CA VAL A 189 -6.09 14.69 7.64
C VAL A 189 -5.02 14.77 8.72
N ILE A 190 -4.80 13.68 9.45
CA ILE A 190 -3.73 13.59 10.45
C ILE A 190 -2.61 12.71 9.90
N GLY A 191 -1.37 13.20 9.97
CA GLY A 191 -0.22 12.64 9.25
C GLY A 191 -0.04 13.28 7.87
N ALA A 192 -0.46 14.54 7.72
CA ALA A 192 -0.56 15.25 6.45
C ALA A 192 0.79 15.51 5.77
N LEU A 193 1.92 15.50 6.49
CA LEU A 193 3.26 15.68 5.91
C LEU A 193 3.84 14.37 5.34
N GLY A 194 3.23 13.23 5.69
CA GLY A 194 3.60 11.92 5.14
C GLY A 194 3.04 11.70 3.74
N ARG A 195 3.60 10.71 3.01
CA ARG A 195 3.11 10.33 1.66
C ARG A 195 1.61 10.05 1.64
N VAL A 196 1.13 9.28 2.64
CA VAL A 196 -0.30 8.92 2.77
C VAL A 196 -1.16 10.16 2.97
N GLY A 197 -0.78 11.05 3.89
CA GLY A 197 -1.50 12.29 4.14
C GLY A 197 -1.52 13.23 2.94
N ALA A 198 -0.42 13.33 2.20
CA ALA A 198 -0.34 14.11 0.98
C ALA A 198 -1.34 13.60 -0.08
N GLY A 199 -1.36 12.30 -0.36
CA GLY A 199 -2.31 11.72 -1.32
C GLY A 199 -3.77 11.88 -0.89
N ALA A 200 -4.06 11.70 0.40
CA ALA A 200 -5.38 11.93 0.96
C ALA A 200 -5.85 13.38 0.80
N ALA A 201 -4.98 14.34 1.14
CA ALA A 201 -5.26 15.77 0.98
C ALA A 201 -5.44 16.17 -0.48
N ASP A 202 -4.58 15.69 -1.38
CA ASP A 202 -4.64 16.02 -2.81
C ASP A 202 -5.94 15.52 -3.46
N LEU A 203 -6.44 14.33 -3.09
CA LEU A 203 -7.75 13.89 -3.56
C LEU A 203 -8.86 14.79 -2.99
N CYS A 204 -8.88 15.06 -1.67
CA CYS A 204 -9.89 15.93 -1.10
C CYS A 204 -9.93 17.30 -1.80
N GLU A 205 -8.77 17.92 -2.01
CA GLU A 205 -8.66 19.19 -2.73
C GLU A 205 -9.16 19.08 -4.18
N ALA A 206 -8.82 18.00 -4.89
CA ALA A 206 -9.33 17.74 -6.25
C ALA A 206 -10.86 17.62 -6.29
N MET A 207 -11.49 17.16 -5.20
CA MET A 207 -12.93 17.02 -5.06
C MET A 207 -13.63 18.28 -4.53
N GLY A 208 -12.88 19.37 -4.29
CA GLY A 208 -13.40 20.62 -3.73
C GLY A 208 -13.69 20.56 -2.22
N VAL A 209 -13.10 19.60 -1.51
CA VAL A 209 -13.25 19.41 -0.06
C VAL A 209 -12.19 20.22 0.66
N ALA A 210 -12.61 21.08 1.60
CA ALA A 210 -11.68 21.84 2.43
C ALA A 210 -10.95 20.90 3.42
N VAL A 211 -9.62 21.01 3.48
CA VAL A 211 -8.77 20.10 4.28
C VAL A 211 -8.05 20.86 5.40
N THR A 212 -8.27 20.42 6.63
CA THR A 212 -7.39 20.73 7.76
C THR A 212 -6.26 19.71 7.80
N LYS A 213 -5.02 20.15 7.60
CA LYS A 213 -3.82 19.30 7.56
C LYS A 213 -3.11 19.34 8.92
N TRP A 214 -3.06 18.22 9.62
CA TRP A 214 -2.41 18.07 10.93
C TRP A 214 -1.29 17.04 10.88
N ASP A 215 -0.29 17.25 11.74
CA ASP A 215 0.82 16.33 11.91
C ASP A 215 1.27 16.29 13.40
N MET A 216 2.53 15.93 13.66
CA MET A 216 3.09 15.79 15.00
C MET A 216 2.92 17.05 15.87
N ALA A 217 2.99 18.24 15.28
CA ALA A 217 2.89 19.50 16.03
C ALA A 217 1.50 19.69 16.65
N GLU A 218 0.44 19.38 15.90
CA GLU A 218 -0.95 19.54 16.34
C GLU A 218 -1.40 18.38 17.24
N THR A 219 -0.82 17.19 17.03
CA THR A 219 -1.16 15.98 17.81
C THR A 219 -0.38 15.85 19.12
N ALA A 220 0.59 16.74 19.38
CA ALA A 220 1.51 16.68 20.53
C ALA A 220 0.83 16.73 21.91
N SER A 221 -0.40 17.24 22.01
CA SER A 221 -1.15 17.31 23.28
C SER A 221 -1.57 15.93 23.81
N GLY A 222 -1.55 14.89 22.97
CA GLY A 222 -1.96 13.52 23.32
C GLY A 222 -3.47 13.30 23.32
N GLY A 223 -4.27 14.30 22.94
CA GLY A 223 -5.72 14.24 22.85
C GLY A 223 -6.45 14.51 24.19
N PRO A 224 -7.80 14.52 24.18
CA PRO A 224 -8.66 14.32 23.02
C PRO A 224 -8.60 15.49 22.04
N PHE A 225 -9.01 15.25 20.80
CA PHE A 225 -8.99 16.22 19.70
C PHE A 225 -10.42 16.55 19.27
N PRO A 226 -11.12 17.48 19.95
CA PRO A 226 -12.50 17.82 19.61
C PRO A 226 -12.66 18.32 18.17
N GLU A 227 -11.60 18.91 17.60
CA GLU A 227 -11.55 19.36 16.21
C GLU A 227 -11.87 18.23 15.23
N ILE A 228 -11.52 16.98 15.56
CA ILE A 228 -11.85 15.82 14.72
C ILE A 228 -13.37 15.62 14.62
N LEU A 229 -14.11 15.85 15.71
CA LEU A 229 -15.57 15.72 15.74
C LEU A 229 -16.30 16.88 15.05
N ASP A 230 -15.62 18.02 14.85
CA ASP A 230 -16.14 19.22 14.16
C ASP A 230 -15.99 19.17 12.63
N HIS A 231 -15.25 18.18 12.11
CA HIS A 231 -15.15 17.88 10.69
C HIS A 231 -16.19 16.82 10.31
N ASN A 232 -16.52 16.71 9.01
CA ASN A 232 -17.41 15.66 8.51
C ASN A 232 -16.63 14.37 8.25
N LEU A 233 -15.38 14.52 7.81
CA LEU A 233 -14.48 13.43 7.45
C LEU A 233 -13.22 13.50 8.30
N PHE A 234 -12.75 12.34 8.74
CA PHE A 234 -11.43 12.18 9.33
C PHE A 234 -10.63 11.14 8.53
N LEU A 235 -9.42 11.50 8.12
CA LEU A 235 -8.49 10.62 7.44
C LEU A 235 -7.25 10.40 8.31
N ASN A 236 -7.13 9.21 8.91
CA ASN A 236 -5.93 8.80 9.63
C ASN A 236 -4.88 8.30 8.64
N CYS A 237 -3.73 8.99 8.60
CA CYS A 237 -2.59 8.64 7.76
C CYS A 237 -1.36 8.27 8.60
N ILE A 238 -1.52 8.05 9.91
CA ILE A 238 -0.46 7.68 10.83
C ILE A 238 -0.57 6.19 11.17
N PHE A 239 0.53 5.48 10.98
CA PHE A 239 0.66 4.09 11.42
C PHE A 239 0.81 4.01 12.94
N ALA A 240 -0.01 3.17 13.56
CA ALA A 240 -0.05 2.97 15.01
C ALA A 240 1.31 2.48 15.56
N ARG A 241 1.80 3.15 16.59
CA ARG A 241 3.03 2.83 17.33
C ARG A 241 2.85 3.11 18.83
N PRO A 242 3.69 2.54 19.71
CA PRO A 242 3.70 2.93 21.12
C PRO A 242 3.74 4.46 21.29
N GLY A 243 2.77 5.02 22.02
CA GLY A 243 2.65 6.46 22.24
C GLY A 243 1.82 7.22 21.19
N THR A 244 1.26 6.55 20.18
CA THR A 244 0.33 7.18 19.23
C THR A 244 -0.92 7.65 19.99
N PRO A 245 -1.33 8.93 19.86
CA PRO A 245 -2.56 9.41 20.48
C PRO A 245 -3.81 8.70 19.94
N VAL A 246 -4.84 8.57 20.78
CA VAL A 246 -6.16 8.15 20.32
C VAL A 246 -6.85 9.34 19.67
N PHE A 247 -7.07 9.27 18.36
CA PHE A 247 -7.72 10.32 17.58
C PHE A 247 -9.24 10.27 17.74
N VAL A 248 -9.85 9.09 17.63
CA VAL A 248 -11.31 8.92 17.76
C VAL A 248 -11.62 7.91 18.87
N PRO A 249 -11.83 8.36 20.12
CA PRO A 249 -12.13 7.45 21.22
C PRO A 249 -13.53 6.83 21.08
N ARG A 250 -13.79 5.71 21.76
CA ARG A 250 -15.12 5.06 21.79
C ARG A 250 -16.25 5.98 22.25
N SER A 251 -15.96 6.98 23.07
CA SER A 251 -16.94 7.99 23.48
C SER A 251 -17.46 8.84 22.32
N ALA A 252 -16.75 8.89 21.18
CA ALA A 252 -17.21 9.57 19.97
C ALA A 252 -18.45 8.90 19.33
N LEU A 253 -18.69 7.62 19.60
CA LEU A 253 -19.83 6.88 19.05
C LEU A 253 -21.17 7.51 19.46
N THR A 254 -21.26 8.05 20.68
CA THR A 254 -22.46 8.64 21.26
C THR A 254 -22.35 10.16 21.48
N ALA A 255 -21.24 10.78 21.09
CA ALA A 255 -21.03 12.22 21.24
C ALA A 255 -21.87 13.02 20.23
N THR A 256 -22.16 14.27 20.57
CA THR A 256 -22.61 15.25 19.58
C THR A 256 -21.45 15.57 18.64
N ARG A 257 -21.62 15.32 17.33
CA ARG A 257 -20.56 15.44 16.33
C ARG A 257 -21.09 15.75 14.95
N LYS A 258 -20.22 16.31 14.10
CA LYS A 258 -20.40 16.40 12.64
C LYS A 258 -19.72 15.27 11.90
N LEU A 259 -18.75 14.60 12.52
CA LEU A 259 -18.00 13.50 11.95
C LEU A 259 -18.92 12.33 11.65
N THR A 260 -18.98 11.90 10.39
CA THR A 260 -19.81 10.77 9.96
C THR A 260 -19.04 9.72 9.18
N ALA A 261 -17.90 10.05 8.57
CA ALA A 261 -17.07 9.08 7.86
C ALA A 261 -15.61 9.19 8.27
N ILE A 262 -15.00 8.04 8.54
CA ILE A 262 -13.59 7.92 8.90
C ILE A 262 -12.89 7.06 7.86
N GLY A 263 -11.78 7.53 7.31
CA GLY A 263 -10.84 6.70 6.55
C GLY A 263 -9.60 6.43 7.38
N ASP A 264 -9.51 5.24 7.95
CA ASP A 264 -8.29 4.77 8.58
C ASP A 264 -7.38 4.12 7.52
N VAL A 265 -6.62 4.94 6.82
CA VAL A 265 -5.80 4.51 5.66
C VAL A 265 -4.60 3.68 6.11
N ALA A 266 -4.09 3.96 7.31
CA ALA A 266 -3.00 3.23 7.94
C ALA A 266 -3.52 2.16 8.91
N CYS A 267 -4.70 1.59 8.63
CA CYS A 267 -5.40 0.68 9.53
C CYS A 267 -4.54 -0.51 9.96
N ASP A 268 -4.58 -0.78 11.26
CA ASP A 268 -4.04 -1.98 11.87
C ASP A 268 -4.98 -2.34 13.04
N PRO A 269 -6.13 -3.00 12.76
CA PRO A 269 -7.17 -3.25 13.76
C PRO A 269 -6.68 -4.14 14.91
N ASP A 270 -5.66 -4.95 14.67
CA ASP A 270 -5.07 -5.86 15.66
C ASP A 270 -4.04 -5.15 16.56
N SER A 271 -3.73 -3.87 16.30
CA SER A 271 -2.76 -3.10 17.08
C SER A 271 -3.33 -2.66 18.43
N ASP A 272 -2.58 -2.94 19.50
CA ASP A 272 -2.83 -2.37 20.84
C ASP A 272 -2.79 -0.83 20.87
N TYR A 273 -2.24 -0.22 19.82
CA TYR A 273 -2.07 1.23 19.69
C TYR A 273 -3.00 1.85 18.64
N ASN A 274 -4.08 1.16 18.25
CA ASN A 274 -5.02 1.64 17.25
C ASN A 274 -5.54 3.06 17.64
N PRO A 275 -5.27 4.09 16.82
CA PRO A 275 -5.69 5.46 17.12
C PRO A 275 -7.19 5.71 16.90
N VAL A 276 -7.90 4.75 16.29
CA VAL A 276 -9.32 4.80 15.96
C VAL A 276 -10.02 3.54 16.53
N PRO A 277 -10.06 3.35 17.87
CA PRO A 277 -10.57 2.13 18.52
C PRO A 277 -12.11 1.99 18.49
N VAL A 278 -12.76 2.43 17.41
CA VAL A 278 -14.21 2.36 17.17
C VAL A 278 -14.61 1.20 16.25
N TYR A 279 -13.64 0.50 15.65
CA TYR A 279 -13.84 -0.66 14.78
C TYR A 279 -12.91 -1.82 15.19
N ASP A 280 -13.16 -3.03 14.69
CA ASP A 280 -12.51 -4.26 15.15
C ASP A 280 -11.93 -5.16 14.03
N ARG A 281 -12.03 -4.74 12.76
CA ARG A 281 -11.55 -5.51 11.61
C ARG A 281 -11.33 -4.63 10.39
N ALA A 282 -10.45 -5.06 9.49
CA ALA A 282 -10.30 -4.44 8.19
C ALA A 282 -11.59 -4.61 7.36
N THR A 283 -11.91 -3.60 6.54
CA THR A 283 -13.01 -3.64 5.57
C THR A 283 -12.52 -4.23 4.24
N THR A 284 -13.44 -4.66 3.39
CA THR A 284 -13.10 -5.32 2.11
C THR A 284 -13.58 -4.51 0.93
N TRP A 285 -13.23 -4.90 -0.29
CA TRP A 285 -13.70 -4.20 -1.48
C TRP A 285 -15.22 -4.34 -1.69
N ASP A 286 -15.78 -5.50 -1.34
CA ASP A 286 -17.22 -5.76 -1.42
C ASP A 286 -18.02 -5.05 -0.31
N ALA A 287 -17.39 -4.83 0.85
CA ALA A 287 -17.95 -4.11 1.99
C ALA A 287 -16.94 -3.07 2.47
N PRO A 288 -16.80 -1.94 1.75
CA PRO A 288 -15.71 -0.98 1.93
C PRO A 288 -15.77 -0.20 3.23
N THR A 289 -16.90 -0.26 3.94
CA THR A 289 -17.09 0.43 5.21
C THR A 289 -17.82 -0.41 6.23
N LEU A 290 -17.55 -0.11 7.51
CA LEU A 290 -18.27 -0.63 8.66
C LEU A 290 -19.06 0.48 9.35
N ARG A 291 -20.37 0.26 9.53
CA ARG A 291 -21.23 1.09 10.38
C ARG A 291 -20.91 0.85 11.85
N VAL A 292 -20.35 1.86 12.53
CA VAL A 292 -19.97 1.78 13.96
C VAL A 292 -20.90 2.56 14.89
N ALA A 293 -21.71 3.49 14.35
CA ALA A 293 -22.81 4.13 15.07
C ALA A 293 -23.95 4.51 14.11
N THR A 294 -25.21 4.43 14.55
CA THR A 294 -26.38 4.70 13.70
C THR A 294 -27.05 6.06 13.97
N ASP A 295 -26.87 6.64 15.16
CA ASP A 295 -27.46 7.94 15.51
C ASP A 295 -26.53 8.71 16.48
N PRO A 296 -25.83 9.77 16.01
CA PRO A 296 -25.64 10.11 14.59
C PRO A 296 -24.86 9.01 13.83
N VAL A 297 -25.00 8.91 12.51
CA VAL A 297 -24.29 7.88 11.71
C VAL A 297 -22.77 8.04 11.79
N MET A 298 -22.03 6.95 11.93
CA MET A 298 -20.58 6.89 11.74
C MET A 298 -20.19 5.61 11.01
N ASP A 299 -19.48 5.77 9.89
CA ASP A 299 -18.92 4.68 9.08
C ASP A 299 -17.39 4.77 9.06
N VAL A 300 -16.71 3.62 9.10
CA VAL A 300 -15.25 3.51 9.06
C VAL A 300 -14.82 2.70 7.84
N MET A 301 -13.96 3.28 7.01
CA MET A 301 -13.20 2.60 5.97
C MET A 301 -11.82 2.23 6.52
N ALA A 302 -11.44 0.96 6.39
CA ALA A 302 -10.17 0.40 6.84
C ALA A 302 -9.70 -0.72 5.89
N ILE A 303 -9.62 -0.43 4.59
CA ILE A 303 -9.14 -1.36 3.56
C ILE A 303 -7.60 -1.37 3.60
N ASP A 304 -6.99 -2.55 3.67
CA ASP A 304 -5.54 -2.73 3.89
C ASP A 304 -4.69 -2.70 2.60
N ASN A 305 -5.33 -2.69 1.43
CA ASN A 305 -4.69 -2.76 0.11
C ASN A 305 -5.17 -1.67 -0.85
N LEU A 306 -5.55 -0.50 -0.33
CA LEU A 306 -6.06 0.66 -1.09
C LEU A 306 -5.30 1.03 -2.39
N PRO A 307 -3.95 0.98 -2.47
CA PRO A 307 -3.27 1.32 -3.72
C PRO A 307 -3.65 0.42 -4.90
N SER A 308 -4.15 -0.79 -4.66
CA SER A 308 -4.63 -1.69 -5.72
C SER A 308 -5.83 -1.13 -6.49
N MET A 309 -6.53 -0.10 -5.99
CA MET A 309 -7.59 0.59 -6.75
C MET A 309 -7.04 1.40 -7.94
N LEU A 310 -5.77 1.81 -7.88
CA LEU A 310 -5.07 2.58 -8.92
C LEU A 310 -3.73 1.89 -9.23
N PRO A 311 -3.76 0.70 -9.85
CA PRO A 311 -2.60 -0.16 -9.94
C PRO A 311 -1.51 0.40 -10.86
N VAL A 312 -1.88 1.12 -11.93
CA VAL A 312 -0.91 1.75 -12.84
C VAL A 312 -0.12 2.81 -12.11
N GLU A 313 -0.79 3.82 -11.56
CA GLU A 313 -0.10 4.94 -10.91
C GLU A 313 0.62 4.50 -9.63
N SER A 314 0.06 3.54 -8.90
CA SER A 314 0.74 2.92 -7.76
C SER A 314 2.03 2.21 -8.17
N SER A 315 2.03 1.54 -9.32
CA SER A 315 3.22 0.87 -9.86
C SER A 315 4.25 1.89 -10.32
N GLU A 316 3.84 2.92 -11.04
CA GLU A 316 4.73 3.98 -11.54
C GLU A 316 5.43 4.71 -10.40
N ASP A 317 4.69 5.17 -9.40
CA ASP A 317 5.24 5.87 -8.23
C ASP A 317 6.18 4.95 -7.43
N TYR A 318 5.75 3.71 -7.15
CA TYR A 318 6.57 2.76 -6.40
C TYR A 318 7.85 2.38 -7.15
N ALA A 319 7.74 2.07 -8.44
CA ALA A 319 8.89 1.71 -9.27
C ALA A 319 9.87 2.87 -9.42
N ALA A 320 9.39 4.12 -9.54
CA ALA A 320 10.24 5.30 -9.59
C ALA A 320 11.05 5.47 -8.29
N GLN A 321 10.41 5.25 -7.13
CA GLN A 321 11.10 5.26 -5.83
C GLN A 321 12.12 4.13 -5.70
N LEU A 322 11.83 2.94 -6.22
CA LEU A 322 12.67 1.75 -6.09
C LEU A 322 13.82 1.70 -7.11
N LEU A 323 13.69 2.36 -8.26
CA LEU A 323 14.64 2.32 -9.36
C LEU A 323 16.10 2.64 -8.96
N PRO A 324 16.40 3.65 -8.12
CA PRO A 324 17.77 3.90 -7.66
C PRO A 324 18.41 2.70 -6.96
N SER A 325 17.62 1.94 -6.19
CA SER A 325 18.08 0.70 -5.55
C SER A 325 18.26 -0.42 -6.59
N LEU A 326 17.35 -0.56 -7.55
CA LEU A 326 17.50 -1.60 -8.59
C LEU A 326 18.73 -1.36 -9.48
N LEU A 327 19.09 -0.10 -9.73
CA LEU A 327 20.31 0.25 -10.46
C LEU A 327 21.60 -0.17 -9.74
N SER A 328 21.55 -0.44 -8.42
CA SER A 328 22.70 -0.92 -7.65
C SER A 328 22.78 -2.44 -7.52
N LEU A 329 21.90 -3.22 -8.18
CA LEU A 329 21.89 -4.69 -8.13
C LEU A 329 23.18 -5.37 -8.64
N THR A 330 24.08 -4.62 -9.27
CA THR A 330 25.40 -5.12 -9.67
C THR A 330 26.36 -5.32 -8.48
N ASP A 331 26.04 -4.79 -7.30
CA ASP A 331 26.84 -4.89 -6.08
C ASP A 331 25.92 -5.11 -4.87
N LEU A 332 25.55 -6.37 -4.60
CA LEU A 332 24.65 -6.73 -3.51
C LEU A 332 25.31 -6.64 -2.12
N ASP A 333 26.66 -6.65 -2.07
CA ASP A 333 27.44 -6.61 -0.84
C ASP A 333 27.50 -5.20 -0.22
N LYS A 334 26.79 -4.23 -0.79
CA LYS A 334 26.81 -2.84 -0.35
C LYS A 334 25.42 -2.21 -0.23
N GLY A 335 25.40 -1.10 0.48
CA GLY A 335 24.27 -0.19 0.55
C GLY A 335 22.99 -0.87 1.03
N VAL A 336 21.92 -0.65 0.28
CA VAL A 336 20.56 -1.10 0.61
C VAL A 336 20.44 -2.62 0.62
N TRP A 337 21.16 -3.32 -0.27
CA TRP A 337 21.08 -4.76 -0.43
C TRP A 337 21.79 -5.51 0.70
N ALA A 338 22.99 -5.07 1.09
CA ALA A 338 23.71 -5.63 2.24
C ALA A 338 22.93 -5.49 3.55
N ARG A 339 22.25 -4.36 3.75
CA ARG A 339 21.39 -4.15 4.94
C ARG A 339 20.18 -5.09 4.93
N ALA A 340 19.56 -5.28 3.76
CA ALA A 340 18.44 -6.21 3.62
C ALA A 340 18.87 -7.67 3.83
N GLU A 341 20.05 -8.07 3.35
CA GLU A 341 20.63 -9.39 3.60
C GLU A 341 20.95 -9.59 5.09
N ALA A 342 21.60 -8.64 5.75
CA ALA A 342 21.86 -8.72 7.19
C ALA A 342 20.55 -8.87 8.00
N THR A 343 19.48 -8.22 7.55
CA THR A 343 18.15 -8.38 8.15
C THR A 343 17.62 -9.79 7.93
N TYR A 344 17.74 -10.35 6.72
CA TYR A 344 17.38 -11.73 6.43
C TYR A 344 18.15 -12.74 7.28
N GLU A 345 19.47 -12.62 7.37
CA GLU A 345 20.33 -13.52 8.15
C GLU A 345 19.92 -13.54 9.63
N THR A 346 19.62 -12.38 10.21
CA THR A 346 19.15 -12.28 11.59
C THR A 346 17.86 -13.10 11.81
N HIS A 347 16.96 -13.15 10.82
CA HIS A 347 15.69 -13.87 10.93
C HIS A 347 15.80 -15.34 10.52
N ILE A 348 16.79 -15.74 9.72
CA ILE A 348 16.98 -17.13 9.30
C ILE A 348 17.69 -17.98 10.36
N GLU A 349 18.51 -17.36 11.23
CA GLU A 349 19.20 -18.04 12.34
C GLU A 349 18.23 -18.74 13.30
N GLY A 350 17.03 -18.17 13.50
CA GLY A 350 16.00 -18.67 14.41
C GLY A 350 14.97 -19.64 13.81
N ILE A 351 15.20 -20.13 12.59
CA ILE A 351 14.27 -20.99 11.83
C ILE A 351 14.67 -22.45 11.89
#